data_AF-A0A3Q4M7Q9-F1
#
_entry.id   AF-A0A3Q4M7Q9-F1
#
_cell.length_a   1.000
_cell.length_b   1.000
_cell.length_c   1.000
_cell.angle_alpha   90.00
_cell.angle_beta   90.00
_cell.angle_gamma   90.00
#
_symmetry.space_group_name_H-M   'P 1'
#
loop_
_entity.id
_entity.type
_entity.pdbx_description
1 polymer ?
#
loop_
_entity_poly.entity_id
_entity_poly.type
_entity_poly.pdbx_seq_one_letter_code
_entity_poly.pdbx_strand_id
1 'polypeptide(L)'
;MGDYESSAPGRITVYSIQGCPHCTQAKATLARLGVPVCDIDLGSHSELRAKVKELTGRSTVPQIFFNNVHVGGNDDLQKLSPEELQRLASLVKEEPLPANAPPLPQQSQSEHTALENEGEFTCERDELADLVEDLKHASMIGSHRRGLTLYKKSFSGSQLVDWLQKEKGMARAAACNTGQALLKKKYMIRVHGCEQQDGNFGEGKDTMDALYRLLEDDSALNAGQTATCSPMQAAELSLLLREMILKLFSEHLSADGKVALPDAEPLIHFALNCGAKGCPPIKTYTPQDIDSQLRTAAEAFLENDDACVVDSVKKEVHLSQIFKWYKTDFGGTDEKLLGWVLDHMGDSPKKTSLQGIVSAGKTKVSFLPYDWSSNSTH
;
A
#
# COMPACT_ATOMS: atom_id res chain seq x y z
N MET A 1 65.03 4.20 -4.83
CA MET A 1 63.79 4.71 -5.44
C MET A 1 62.67 4.08 -4.66
N GLY A 2 61.94 4.86 -3.87
CA GLY A 2 60.85 4.35 -3.04
C GLY A 2 59.59 4.20 -3.87
N ASP A 3 59.01 3.01 -3.83
CA ASP A 3 57.71 2.73 -4.41
C ASP A 3 56.65 3.48 -3.58
N TYR A 4 56.15 4.58 -4.14
CA TYR A 4 55.03 5.31 -3.57
C TYR A 4 53.75 4.56 -3.98
N GLU A 5 53.41 3.50 -3.24
CA GLU A 5 52.05 2.95 -3.30
C GLU A 5 51.09 4.07 -2.90
N SER A 6 50.40 4.63 -3.89
CA SER A 6 49.36 5.62 -3.71
C SER A 6 48.20 5.00 -2.93
N SER A 7 48.31 5.03 -1.60
CA SER A 7 47.26 4.53 -0.72
C SER A 7 46.00 5.39 -0.91
N ALA A 8 44.87 4.74 -1.18
CA ALA A 8 43.61 5.44 -1.42
C ALA A 8 43.23 6.27 -0.19
N PRO A 9 42.68 7.48 -0.37
CA PRO A 9 42.19 8.27 0.75
C PRO A 9 41.15 7.47 1.54
N GLY A 10 41.10 7.68 2.86
CA GLY A 10 40.07 7.09 3.70
C GLY A 10 38.67 7.42 3.20
N ARG A 11 37.68 6.61 3.60
CA ARG A 11 36.28 6.84 3.21
C ARG A 11 35.29 6.53 4.32
N ILE A 12 34.12 7.14 4.21
CA ILE A 12 32.93 6.73 4.96
C ILE A 12 32.13 5.81 4.04
N THR A 13 31.77 4.61 4.50
CA THR A 13 30.92 3.67 3.75
C THR A 13 29.57 3.55 4.44
N VAL A 14 28.49 3.72 3.67
CA VAL A 14 27.12 3.57 4.14
C VAL A 14 26.45 2.49 3.30
N TYR A 15 26.10 1.36 3.92
CA TYR A 15 25.22 0.39 3.31
C TYR A 15 23.78 0.82 3.52
N SER A 16 23.08 1.17 2.45
CA SER A 16 21.72 1.69 2.49
C SER A 16 20.76 0.87 1.64
N ILE A 17 19.48 1.23 1.66
CA ILE A 17 18.46 0.79 0.70
C ILE A 17 17.73 2.05 0.23
N GLN A 18 17.38 2.11 -1.06
CA GLN A 18 16.56 3.18 -1.63
C GLN A 18 15.28 3.39 -0.80
N GLY A 19 14.91 4.66 -0.57
CA GLY A 19 13.68 5.02 0.16
C GLY A 19 13.70 4.78 1.68
N CYS A 20 14.84 4.41 2.27
CA CYS A 20 14.93 4.23 3.72
C CYS A 20 15.13 5.56 4.47
N PRO A 21 14.19 5.97 5.36
CA PRO A 21 14.30 7.23 6.11
C PRO A 21 15.57 7.38 6.94
N HIS A 22 15.94 6.31 7.65
CA HIS A 22 17.15 6.28 8.47
C HIS A 22 18.43 6.41 7.64
N CYS A 23 18.44 5.89 6.40
CA CYS A 23 19.57 6.05 5.51
C CYS A 23 19.70 7.49 5.02
N THR A 24 18.59 8.13 4.68
CA THR A 24 18.55 9.55 4.28
C THR A 24 19.06 10.44 5.41
N GLN A 25 18.55 10.25 6.63
CA GLN A 25 18.96 11.02 7.80
C GLN A 25 20.46 10.84 8.13
N ALA A 26 20.96 9.60 8.08
CA ALA A 26 22.37 9.32 8.29
C ALA A 26 23.25 10.02 7.24
N LYS A 27 22.90 9.91 5.95
CA LYS A 27 23.61 10.59 4.85
C LYS A 27 23.60 12.11 5.02
N ALA A 28 22.47 12.71 5.41
CA ALA A 28 22.37 14.14 5.67
C ALA A 28 23.27 14.59 6.84
N THR A 29 23.42 13.74 7.86
CA THR A 29 24.34 14.00 9.00
C THR A 29 25.80 13.93 8.55
N LEU A 30 26.17 12.91 7.79
CA LEU A 30 27.53 12.69 7.29
C LEU A 30 27.95 13.76 6.27
N ALA A 31 27.04 14.24 5.43
CA ALA A 31 27.29 15.30 4.45
C ALA A 31 27.83 16.59 5.09
N ARG A 32 27.42 16.89 6.33
CA ARG A 32 27.89 18.08 7.08
C ARG A 32 29.37 18.00 7.49
N LEU A 33 29.98 16.82 7.46
CA LEU A 33 31.38 16.61 7.84
C LEU A 33 32.36 17.00 6.72
N GLY A 34 31.85 17.22 5.50
CA GLY A 34 32.66 17.55 4.32
C GLY A 34 33.63 16.44 3.94
N VAL A 35 33.28 15.17 4.23
CA VAL A 35 34.08 13.98 3.90
C VAL A 35 33.34 13.17 2.83
N PRO A 36 34.03 12.59 1.83
CA PRO A 36 33.40 11.72 0.85
C PRO A 36 32.69 10.53 1.50
N VAL A 37 31.39 10.38 1.18
CA VAL A 37 30.56 9.25 1.59
C VAL A 37 30.36 8.33 0.39
N CYS A 38 30.74 7.07 0.52
CA CYS A 38 30.48 6.00 -0.42
C CYS A 38 29.19 5.28 0.01
N ASP A 39 28.11 5.55 -0.70
CA ASP A 39 26.80 4.92 -0.48
C ASP A 39 26.68 3.66 -1.34
N ILE A 40 26.29 2.54 -0.73
CA ILE A 40 26.14 1.24 -1.38
C ILE A 40 24.70 0.76 -1.16
N ASP A 41 23.93 0.72 -2.24
CA ASP A 41 22.55 0.24 -2.19
C ASP A 41 22.51 -1.30 -2.16
N LEU A 42 22.11 -1.86 -1.01
CA LEU A 42 21.91 -3.31 -0.83
C LEU A 42 20.65 -3.84 -1.54
N GLY A 43 19.79 -2.96 -2.06
CA GLY A 43 18.73 -3.29 -3.01
C GLY A 43 19.32 -3.80 -4.33
N SER A 44 20.18 -3.00 -4.94
CA SER A 44 20.87 -3.33 -6.19
C SER A 44 22.01 -4.32 -6.02
N HIS A 45 22.62 -4.38 -4.83
CA HIS A 45 23.76 -5.26 -4.51
C HIS A 45 23.42 -6.29 -3.42
N SER A 46 22.46 -7.16 -3.73
CA SER A 46 21.94 -8.16 -2.77
C SER A 46 23.01 -9.15 -2.28
N GLU A 47 24.05 -9.40 -3.08
CA GLU A 47 25.21 -10.25 -2.76
C GLU A 47 26.02 -9.74 -1.55
N LEU A 48 25.94 -8.45 -1.25
CA LEU A 48 26.63 -7.85 -0.11
C LEU A 48 25.87 -8.03 1.21
N ARG A 49 24.57 -8.36 1.18
CA ARG A 49 23.75 -8.48 2.40
C ARG A 49 24.29 -9.49 3.39
N ALA A 50 24.71 -10.66 2.90
CA ALA A 50 25.29 -11.71 3.75
C ALA A 50 26.60 -11.25 4.39
N LYS A 51 27.47 -10.59 3.61
CA LYS A 51 28.76 -10.06 4.08
C LYS A 51 28.58 -8.94 5.10
N VAL A 52 27.67 -8.00 4.85
CA VAL A 52 27.35 -6.92 5.80
C VAL A 52 26.80 -7.49 7.10
N LYS A 53 25.94 -8.50 7.03
CA LYS A 53 25.42 -9.19 8.22
C LYS A 53 26.53 -9.90 9.00
N GLU A 54 27.48 -10.53 8.31
CA GLU A 54 28.65 -11.16 8.94
C GLU A 54 29.56 -10.12 9.63
N LEU A 55 29.83 -8.99 8.97
CA LEU A 55 30.69 -7.92 9.51
C LEU A 55 30.06 -7.18 10.70
N THR A 56 28.74 -6.96 10.68
CA THR A 56 28.04 -6.09 11.64
C THR A 56 27.21 -6.84 12.67
N GLY A 57 26.93 -8.13 12.42
CA GLY A 57 25.92 -8.89 13.15
C GLY A 57 24.48 -8.44 12.92
N ARG A 58 24.23 -7.45 12.04
CA ARG A 58 22.92 -6.82 11.83
C ARG A 58 22.46 -6.96 10.38
N SER A 59 21.16 -7.16 10.19
CA SER A 59 20.49 -7.19 8.88
C SER A 59 19.70 -5.91 8.57
N THR A 60 19.75 -4.92 9.44
CA THR A 60 19.08 -3.63 9.29
C THR A 60 19.98 -2.65 8.55
N VAL A 61 19.38 -1.66 7.90
CA VAL A 61 20.08 -0.52 7.27
C VAL A 61 19.67 0.79 7.95
N PRO A 62 20.52 1.85 7.94
CA PRO A 62 21.87 1.87 7.38
C PRO A 62 22.87 1.07 8.23
N GLN A 63 23.98 0.63 7.63
CA GLN A 63 25.18 0.22 8.37
C GLN A 63 26.34 1.13 7.97
N ILE A 64 26.91 1.84 8.94
CA ILE A 64 27.81 2.97 8.72
C ILE A 64 29.21 2.61 9.21
N PHE A 65 30.21 2.87 8.37
CA PHE A 65 31.61 2.64 8.64
C PHE A 65 32.44 3.88 8.33
N PHE A 66 33.38 4.20 9.22
CA PHE A 66 34.46 5.16 8.96
C PHE A 66 35.73 4.33 8.78
N ASN A 67 36.26 4.25 7.56
CA ASN A 67 37.28 3.26 7.21
C ASN A 67 36.79 1.85 7.59
N ASN A 68 37.48 1.14 8.49
CA ASN A 68 37.08 -0.17 9.02
C ASN A 68 36.32 -0.10 10.35
N VAL A 69 36.10 1.10 10.92
CA VAL A 69 35.40 1.30 12.18
C VAL A 69 33.91 1.26 11.95
N HIS A 70 33.25 0.21 12.44
CA HIS A 70 31.79 0.09 12.40
C HIS A 70 31.15 0.99 13.48
N VAL A 71 30.35 1.96 13.05
CA VAL A 71 29.60 2.85 13.96
C VAL A 71 28.24 2.26 14.33
N GLY A 72 27.61 1.52 13.41
CA GLY A 72 26.27 0.97 13.60
C GLY A 72 25.25 1.56 12.63
N GLY A 73 24.00 1.68 13.09
CA GLY A 73 22.90 2.27 12.32
C GLY A 73 22.76 3.76 12.50
N ASN A 74 21.66 4.33 11.99
CA ASN A 74 21.37 5.76 12.13
C ASN A 74 21.28 6.15 13.61
N ASP A 75 20.59 5.38 14.44
CA ASP A 75 20.42 5.70 15.86
C ASP A 75 21.76 5.71 16.61
N ASP A 76 22.70 4.84 16.21
CA ASP A 76 24.04 4.82 16.79
C ASP A 76 24.83 6.07 16.35
N LEU A 77 24.73 6.46 15.06
CA LEU A 77 25.33 7.69 14.55
C LEU A 77 24.79 8.94 15.26
N GLN A 78 23.48 9.04 15.47
CA GLN A 78 22.86 10.20 16.11
C GLN A 78 23.21 10.31 17.62
N LYS A 79 23.65 9.22 18.26
CA LYS A 79 24.07 9.22 19.66
C LYS A 79 25.52 9.67 19.86
N LEU A 80 26.33 9.76 18.81
CA LEU A 80 27.70 10.21 18.91
C LEU A 80 27.78 11.69 19.31
N SER A 81 28.69 12.02 20.21
CA SER A 81 29.00 13.42 20.51
C SER A 81 29.65 14.11 19.31
N PRO A 82 29.52 15.45 19.17
CA PRO A 82 30.20 16.21 18.13
C PRO A 82 31.72 15.97 18.09
N GLU A 83 32.34 15.78 19.26
CA GLU A 83 33.78 15.52 19.41
C GLU A 83 34.16 14.15 18.84
N GLU A 84 33.38 13.11 19.15
CA GLU A 84 33.60 11.76 18.62
C GLU A 84 33.40 11.72 17.10
N LEU A 85 32.36 12.39 16.60
CA LEU A 85 32.08 12.46 15.18
C LEU A 85 33.20 13.19 14.41
N GLN A 86 33.72 14.28 14.97
CA GLN A 86 34.85 15.00 14.40
C GLN A 86 36.14 14.16 14.43
N ARG A 87 36.36 13.38 15.49
CA ARG A 87 37.50 12.44 15.58
C ARG A 87 37.43 11.38 14.48
N LEU A 88 36.26 10.77 14.27
CA LEU A 88 36.05 9.80 13.19
C LEU A 88 36.21 10.43 11.79
N ALA A 89 35.75 11.67 11.60
CA ALA A 89 35.95 12.39 10.36
C ALA A 89 37.44 12.70 10.10
N SER A 90 38.20 12.99 11.16
CA SER A 90 39.65 13.25 11.05
C SER A 90 40.42 11.98 10.73
N LEU A 91 40.04 10.84 11.34
CA LEU A 91 40.56 9.51 11.00
C LEU A 91 40.47 9.23 9.49
N VAL A 92 39.32 9.51 8.89
CA VAL A 92 39.09 9.30 7.46
C VAL A 92 39.92 10.24 6.58
N LYS A 93 40.21 11.46 7.04
CA LYS A 93 41.01 12.45 6.28
C LYS A 93 42.52 12.19 6.36
N GLU A 94 42.98 11.72 7.52
CA GLU A 94 44.40 11.61 7.84
C GLU A 94 44.97 10.22 7.57
N GLU A 95 44.16 9.17 7.71
CA GLU A 95 44.60 7.80 7.51
C GLU A 95 44.19 7.24 6.15
N PRO A 96 45.09 6.49 5.49
CA PRO A 96 44.74 5.76 4.28
C PRO A 96 43.69 4.68 4.56
N LEU A 97 42.99 4.26 3.50
CA LEU A 97 42.00 3.19 3.60
C LEU A 97 42.66 1.87 4.06
N PRO A 98 42.24 1.27 5.18
CA PRO A 98 42.84 0.03 5.67
C PRO A 98 42.38 -1.17 4.84
N ALA A 99 43.20 -2.23 4.79
CA ALA A 99 42.94 -3.43 3.97
C ALA A 99 41.66 -4.19 4.37
N ASN A 100 41.22 -4.05 5.62
CA ASN A 100 39.97 -4.61 6.16
C ASN A 100 38.78 -3.63 6.07
N ALA A 101 38.86 -2.63 5.20
CA ALA A 101 37.74 -1.75 4.91
C ALA A 101 36.53 -2.54 4.38
N PRO A 102 35.30 -2.07 4.66
CA PRO A 102 34.07 -2.73 4.24
C PRO A 102 34.03 -2.95 2.72
N PRO A 103 33.52 -4.10 2.24
CA PRO A 103 33.56 -4.47 0.83
C PRO A 103 32.73 -3.54 -0.05
N LEU A 104 33.28 -3.15 -1.20
CA LEU A 104 32.50 -2.52 -2.28
C LEU A 104 31.86 -3.58 -3.18
N PRO A 105 30.82 -3.23 -3.95
CA PRO A 105 30.38 -4.03 -5.08
C PRO A 105 31.56 -4.32 -6.02
N GLN A 106 31.65 -5.54 -6.53
CA GLN A 106 32.61 -5.84 -7.60
C GLN A 106 32.17 -5.07 -8.85
N GLN A 107 33.08 -4.36 -9.53
CA GLN A 107 32.81 -3.76 -10.83
C GLN A 107 32.64 -4.87 -11.89
N SER A 108 31.53 -5.59 -11.85
CA SER A 108 31.01 -6.28 -13.01
C SER A 108 30.31 -5.23 -13.87
N GLN A 109 30.60 -5.22 -15.17
CA GLN A 109 29.75 -4.58 -16.19
C GLN A 109 28.36 -5.24 -16.12
N SER A 110 27.54 -4.82 -15.17
CA SER A 110 26.10 -4.95 -15.24
C SER A 110 25.62 -3.57 -15.59
N GLU A 111 25.35 -3.43 -16.88
CA GLU A 111 24.68 -2.30 -17.50
C GLU A 111 23.60 -1.75 -16.57
N HIS A 112 23.50 -0.42 -16.56
CA HIS A 112 22.25 0.25 -16.29
C HIS A 112 21.19 -0.30 -17.24
N THR A 113 20.58 -1.44 -16.93
CA THR A 113 19.16 -1.61 -17.18
C THR A 113 18.47 -0.93 -16.04
N ALA A 114 18.48 0.41 -16.10
CA ALA A 114 17.33 1.14 -15.62
C ALA A 114 16.14 0.45 -16.30
N LEU A 115 15.34 -0.26 -15.51
CA LEU A 115 14.00 -0.65 -15.90
C LEU A 115 13.20 0.66 -16.00
N GLU A 116 13.49 1.39 -17.08
CA GLU A 116 12.63 2.36 -17.73
C GLU A 116 11.51 1.55 -18.35
N ASN A 117 10.61 1.05 -17.51
CA ASN A 117 9.23 0.81 -17.87
C ASN A 117 8.47 0.94 -16.56
N GLU A 118 8.11 2.20 -16.36
CA GLU A 118 6.92 2.74 -15.73
C GLU A 118 6.18 1.78 -14.78
N GLY A 119 5.96 2.26 -13.55
CA GLY A 119 5.10 1.62 -12.54
C GLY A 119 3.62 1.59 -12.94
N GLU A 120 3.33 1.35 -14.21
CA GLU A 120 2.02 0.99 -14.71
C GLU A 120 1.80 -0.48 -14.36
N PHE A 121 0.84 -0.73 -13.48
CA PHE A 121 0.33 -2.08 -13.26
C PHE A 121 -0.32 -2.58 -14.54
N THR A 122 0.45 -3.24 -15.41
CA THR A 122 -0.08 -3.86 -16.62
C THR A 122 -0.72 -5.20 -16.23
N CYS A 123 -2.05 -5.27 -16.30
CA CYS A 123 -2.79 -6.52 -16.20
C CYS A 123 -2.40 -7.45 -17.36
N GLU A 124 -1.63 -8.50 -17.07
CA GLU A 124 -1.41 -9.57 -18.04
C GLU A 124 -2.70 -10.38 -18.17
N ARG A 125 -3.35 -10.24 -19.33
CA ARG A 125 -4.59 -10.96 -19.63
C ARG A 125 -4.33 -12.46 -19.64
N ASP A 126 -5.15 -13.20 -18.90
CA ASP A 126 -5.10 -14.65 -18.87
C ASP A 126 -5.60 -15.27 -20.19
N GLU A 127 -5.14 -16.47 -20.52
CA GLU A 127 -5.64 -17.35 -21.58
C GLU A 127 -7.17 -17.54 -21.55
N LEU A 128 -7.78 -17.44 -20.36
CA LEU A 128 -9.24 -17.52 -20.17
C LEU A 128 -9.95 -16.16 -20.17
N ALA A 129 -9.23 -15.04 -20.25
CA ALA A 129 -9.81 -13.71 -20.05
C ALA A 129 -10.90 -13.38 -21.09
N ASP A 130 -10.67 -13.67 -22.37
CA ASP A 130 -11.68 -13.45 -23.41
C ASP A 130 -12.90 -14.34 -23.21
N LEU A 131 -12.69 -15.59 -22.78
CA LEU A 131 -13.77 -16.51 -22.47
C LEU A 131 -14.63 -16.01 -21.30
N VAL A 132 -13.99 -15.48 -20.25
CA VAL A 132 -14.69 -14.92 -19.09
C VAL A 132 -15.48 -13.68 -19.48
N GLU A 133 -14.93 -12.80 -20.32
CA GLU A 133 -15.66 -11.64 -20.87
C GLU A 133 -16.89 -12.07 -21.67
N ASP A 134 -16.75 -13.09 -22.51
CA ASP A 134 -17.90 -13.64 -23.24
C ASP A 134 -18.93 -14.29 -22.30
N LEU A 135 -18.46 -14.93 -21.24
CA LEU A 135 -19.31 -15.56 -20.23
C LEU A 135 -20.13 -14.51 -19.45
N LYS A 136 -19.57 -13.32 -19.16
CA LYS A 136 -20.29 -12.20 -18.52
C LYS A 136 -21.50 -11.76 -19.33
N HIS A 137 -21.40 -11.80 -20.66
CA HIS A 137 -22.47 -11.43 -21.58
C HIS A 137 -23.34 -12.61 -21.99
N ALA A 138 -23.07 -13.81 -21.47
CA ALA A 138 -23.81 -15.01 -21.83
C ALA A 138 -25.22 -14.99 -21.22
N SER A 139 -26.21 -15.29 -22.07
CA SER A 139 -27.63 -15.37 -21.68
C SER A 139 -27.94 -16.46 -20.64
N MET A 140 -26.96 -17.28 -20.25
CA MET A 140 -27.14 -18.33 -19.23
C MET A 140 -27.17 -17.78 -17.80
N ILE A 141 -26.57 -16.60 -17.56
CA ILE A 141 -26.48 -16.02 -16.22
C ILE A 141 -27.85 -15.48 -15.85
N GLY A 142 -28.48 -16.13 -14.87
CA GLY A 142 -29.87 -15.85 -14.50
C GLY A 142 -30.13 -15.99 -13.01
N SER A 143 -31.42 -16.15 -12.66
CA SER A 143 -31.83 -16.45 -11.29
C SER A 143 -32.32 -17.89 -11.20
N HIS A 144 -31.69 -18.68 -10.34
CA HIS A 144 -31.99 -20.09 -10.16
C HIS A 144 -32.56 -20.33 -8.76
N ARG A 145 -33.64 -21.10 -8.66
CA ARG A 145 -34.25 -21.46 -7.37
C ARG A 145 -33.87 -22.89 -6.99
N ARG A 146 -33.28 -23.09 -5.81
CA ARG A 146 -33.10 -24.42 -5.21
C ARG A 146 -33.81 -24.43 -3.86
N GLY A 147 -34.88 -25.22 -3.77
CA GLY A 147 -35.76 -25.21 -2.59
C GLY A 147 -36.39 -23.84 -2.35
N LEU A 148 -36.14 -23.27 -1.16
CA LEU A 148 -36.65 -21.96 -0.75
C LEU A 148 -35.74 -20.79 -1.14
N THR A 149 -34.49 -21.07 -1.51
CA THR A 149 -33.48 -20.02 -1.76
C THR A 149 -33.41 -19.66 -3.24
N LEU A 150 -33.35 -18.36 -3.52
CA LEU A 150 -33.17 -17.79 -4.86
C LEU A 150 -31.72 -17.35 -5.04
N TYR A 151 -31.01 -17.98 -5.97
CA TYR A 151 -29.63 -17.64 -6.33
C TYR A 151 -29.66 -16.74 -7.56
N LYS A 152 -29.54 -15.44 -7.33
CA LYS A 152 -29.37 -14.46 -8.40
C LYS A 152 -27.98 -14.59 -9.01
N LYS A 153 -27.86 -14.17 -10.28
CA LYS A 153 -26.63 -14.18 -11.08
C LYS A 153 -25.90 -15.53 -10.96
N SER A 154 -26.59 -16.60 -11.32
CA SER A 154 -26.03 -17.95 -11.28
C SER A 154 -26.37 -18.72 -12.55
N PHE A 155 -25.69 -19.84 -12.76
CA PHE A 155 -25.89 -20.77 -13.87
C PHE A 155 -25.55 -22.20 -13.40
N SER A 156 -26.08 -23.22 -14.05
CA SER A 156 -25.72 -24.62 -13.77
C SER A 156 -24.48 -25.08 -14.55
N GLY A 157 -23.80 -26.12 -14.06
CA GLY A 157 -22.70 -26.74 -14.80
C GLY A 157 -23.11 -27.24 -16.18
N SER A 158 -24.33 -27.78 -16.31
CA SER A 158 -24.90 -28.17 -17.61
C SER A 158 -25.05 -26.98 -18.56
N GLN A 159 -25.58 -25.86 -18.09
CA GLN A 159 -25.73 -24.64 -18.90
C GLN A 159 -24.38 -24.10 -19.38
N LEU A 160 -23.36 -24.15 -18.52
CA LEU A 160 -21.99 -23.75 -18.91
C LEU A 160 -21.45 -24.65 -20.02
N VAL A 161 -21.54 -25.98 -19.85
CA VAL A 161 -21.04 -26.92 -20.87
C VAL A 161 -21.80 -26.74 -22.17
N ASP A 162 -23.13 -26.68 -22.14
CA ASP A 162 -23.96 -26.54 -23.34
C ASP A 162 -23.63 -25.24 -24.09
N TRP A 163 -23.36 -24.15 -23.37
CA TRP A 163 -22.92 -22.89 -23.97
C TRP A 163 -21.51 -22.97 -24.57
N LEU A 164 -20.54 -23.59 -23.88
CA LEU A 164 -19.19 -23.80 -24.41
C LEU A 164 -19.23 -24.67 -25.69
N GLN A 165 -20.11 -25.65 -25.75
CA GLN A 165 -20.30 -26.47 -26.94
C GLN A 165 -20.94 -25.66 -28.08
N LYS A 166 -21.96 -24.86 -27.79
CA LYS A 166 -22.75 -24.13 -28.80
C LYS A 166 -22.05 -22.88 -29.32
N GLU A 167 -21.58 -22.00 -28.43
CA GLU A 167 -21.05 -20.68 -28.77
C GLU A 167 -19.54 -20.70 -28.99
N LYS A 168 -18.82 -21.66 -28.39
CA LYS A 168 -17.35 -21.81 -28.54
C LYS A 168 -16.93 -23.04 -29.33
N GLY A 169 -17.87 -23.86 -29.79
CA GLY A 169 -17.59 -25.05 -30.61
C GLY A 169 -16.77 -26.13 -29.90
N MET A 170 -16.73 -26.12 -28.56
CA MET A 170 -15.90 -27.06 -27.80
C MET A 170 -16.52 -28.46 -27.77
N ALA A 171 -15.69 -29.50 -27.79
CA ALA A 171 -16.13 -30.84 -27.46
C ALA A 171 -16.51 -30.92 -25.96
N ARG A 172 -17.45 -31.79 -25.59
CA ARG A 172 -17.96 -31.89 -24.21
C ARG A 172 -16.87 -32.07 -23.15
N ALA A 173 -15.90 -32.95 -23.41
CA ALA A 173 -14.77 -33.17 -22.51
C ALA A 173 -13.88 -31.92 -22.38
N ALA A 174 -13.64 -31.19 -23.47
CA ALA A 174 -12.89 -29.94 -23.45
C ALA A 174 -13.65 -28.85 -22.68
N ALA A 175 -14.97 -28.75 -22.86
CA ALA A 175 -15.82 -27.84 -22.10
C ALA A 175 -15.79 -28.13 -20.59
N CYS A 176 -15.74 -29.41 -20.20
CA CYS A 176 -15.56 -29.78 -18.80
C CYS A 176 -14.18 -29.38 -18.25
N ASN A 177 -13.11 -29.61 -19.01
CA ASN A 177 -11.77 -29.17 -18.64
C ASN A 177 -11.68 -27.64 -18.49
N THR A 178 -12.33 -26.90 -19.39
CA THR A 178 -12.46 -25.44 -19.30
C THR A 178 -13.22 -25.02 -18.04
N GLY A 179 -14.33 -25.69 -17.71
CA GLY A 179 -15.04 -25.50 -16.45
C GLY A 179 -14.17 -25.74 -15.22
N GLN A 180 -13.33 -26.78 -15.23
CA GLN A 180 -12.36 -27.04 -14.17
C GLN A 180 -11.30 -25.95 -14.07
N ALA A 181 -10.80 -25.46 -15.21
CA ALA A 181 -9.81 -24.39 -15.26
C ALA A 181 -10.37 -23.08 -14.70
N LEU A 182 -11.62 -22.74 -15.04
CA LEU A 182 -12.35 -21.59 -14.52
C LEU A 182 -12.54 -21.66 -12.99
N LEU A 183 -12.86 -22.83 -12.43
CA LEU A 183 -12.92 -23.02 -10.97
C LEU A 183 -11.54 -22.91 -10.31
N LYS A 184 -10.53 -23.57 -10.88
CA LYS A 184 -9.17 -23.60 -10.33
C LYS A 184 -8.55 -22.22 -10.29
N LYS A 185 -8.77 -21.42 -11.34
CA LYS A 185 -8.33 -20.02 -11.44
C LYS A 185 -9.27 -19.02 -10.74
N LYS A 186 -10.32 -19.51 -10.06
CA LYS A 186 -11.30 -18.70 -9.30
C LYS A 186 -12.08 -17.68 -10.14
N TYR A 187 -12.24 -17.90 -11.44
CA TYR A 187 -13.14 -17.10 -12.29
C TYR A 187 -14.62 -17.34 -11.95
N MET A 188 -14.94 -18.52 -11.41
CA MET A 188 -16.25 -18.82 -10.86
C MET A 188 -16.15 -19.61 -9.56
N ILE A 189 -17.22 -19.58 -8.78
CA ILE A 189 -17.39 -20.27 -7.51
C ILE A 189 -18.67 -21.11 -7.54
N ARG A 190 -18.70 -22.19 -6.76
CA ARG A 190 -19.90 -23.00 -6.55
C ARG A 190 -20.78 -22.36 -5.48
N VAL A 191 -22.07 -22.21 -5.75
CA VAL A 191 -23.02 -21.41 -4.93
C VAL A 191 -23.66 -22.24 -3.78
N HIS A 192 -23.23 -23.49 -3.55
CA HIS A 192 -23.68 -24.25 -2.37
C HIS A 192 -22.69 -25.30 -1.87
N GLY A 193 -22.53 -25.30 -0.54
CA GLY A 193 -21.67 -26.17 0.27
C GLY A 193 -20.73 -25.30 1.10
N CYS A 194 -21.07 -25.01 2.36
CA CYS A 194 -20.13 -24.42 3.32
C CYS A 194 -19.05 -25.46 3.60
N GLU A 195 -18.05 -25.53 2.73
CA GLU A 195 -16.72 -26.08 2.98
C GLU A 195 -15.91 -25.72 1.73
N GLN A 196 -14.78 -25.05 1.93
CA GLN A 196 -13.77 -24.82 0.91
C GLN A 196 -13.21 -26.17 0.46
N GLN A 197 -13.91 -26.87 -0.41
CA GLN A 197 -13.29 -27.86 -1.27
C GLN A 197 -13.06 -27.16 -2.60
N ASP A 198 -11.79 -27.10 -3.02
CA ASP A 198 -11.47 -26.82 -4.41
C ASP A 198 -12.28 -27.80 -5.27
N GLY A 199 -13.39 -27.31 -5.81
CA GLY A 199 -14.39 -28.13 -6.45
C GLY A 199 -13.82 -28.77 -7.71
N ASN A 200 -14.06 -30.06 -7.87
CA ASN A 200 -13.86 -30.73 -9.14
C ASN A 200 -15.08 -30.46 -10.04
N PHE A 201 -14.84 -30.13 -11.30
CA PHE A 201 -15.79 -29.94 -12.38
C PHE A 201 -15.50 -31.02 -13.42
N GLY A 202 -16.47 -31.88 -13.64
CA GLY A 202 -16.38 -32.96 -14.62
C GLY A 202 -17.74 -33.31 -15.18
N GLU A 203 -17.84 -34.45 -15.85
CA GLU A 203 -19.09 -34.91 -16.49
C GLU A 203 -20.13 -35.51 -15.52
N GLY A 204 -19.81 -35.54 -14.23
CA GLY A 204 -20.69 -36.09 -13.19
C GLY A 204 -22.02 -35.34 -13.08
N LYS A 205 -23.08 -36.06 -12.70
CA LYS A 205 -24.40 -35.44 -12.47
C LYS A 205 -24.34 -34.34 -11.41
N ASP A 206 -23.55 -34.54 -10.37
CA ASP A 206 -23.41 -33.60 -9.26
C ASP A 206 -22.78 -32.27 -9.67
N THR A 207 -21.84 -32.28 -10.62
CA THR A 207 -21.18 -31.07 -11.14
C THR A 207 -22.05 -30.36 -12.17
N MET A 208 -22.81 -31.10 -12.96
CA MET A 208 -23.75 -30.57 -13.94
C MET A 208 -24.97 -29.89 -13.30
N ASP A 209 -25.50 -30.49 -12.23
CA ASP A 209 -26.63 -29.95 -11.47
C ASP A 209 -26.21 -28.85 -10.47
N ALA A 210 -24.92 -28.74 -10.14
CA ALA A 210 -24.43 -27.67 -9.28
C ALA A 210 -24.67 -26.28 -9.89
N LEU A 211 -24.93 -25.30 -9.02
CA LEU A 211 -24.97 -23.89 -9.41
C LEU A 211 -23.62 -23.23 -9.17
N TYR A 212 -23.23 -22.41 -10.13
CA TYR A 212 -22.02 -21.60 -10.12
C TYR A 212 -22.36 -20.13 -10.34
N ARG A 213 -21.43 -19.26 -9.96
CA ARG A 213 -21.49 -17.80 -10.12
C ARG A 213 -20.09 -17.28 -10.43
N LEU A 214 -19.98 -16.22 -11.23
CA LEU A 214 -18.71 -15.52 -11.45
C LEU A 214 -18.23 -14.87 -10.15
N LEU A 215 -16.93 -14.91 -9.86
CA LEU A 215 -16.40 -14.35 -8.61
C LEU A 215 -16.71 -12.85 -8.48
N GLU A 216 -16.75 -12.11 -9.59
CA GLU A 216 -17.05 -10.67 -9.62
C GLU A 216 -18.51 -10.33 -9.25
N ASP A 217 -19.40 -11.31 -9.41
CA ASP A 217 -20.80 -11.18 -9.01
C ASP A 217 -21.03 -11.56 -7.54
N ASP A 218 -19.97 -11.94 -6.83
CA ASP A 218 -19.95 -12.09 -5.38
C ASP A 218 -19.60 -10.75 -4.71
N SER A 219 -20.18 -10.46 -3.55
CA SER A 219 -20.23 -9.12 -2.93
C SER A 219 -18.89 -8.55 -2.41
N ALA A 220 -17.74 -9.05 -2.88
CA ALA A 220 -16.44 -8.56 -2.43
C ALA A 220 -16.16 -7.15 -3.00
N LEU A 221 -15.80 -6.22 -2.12
CA LEU A 221 -15.58 -4.79 -2.39
C LEU A 221 -14.53 -4.48 -3.49
N ASN A 222 -13.76 -5.47 -3.93
CA ASN A 222 -12.66 -5.32 -4.91
C ASN A 222 -12.83 -6.18 -6.17
N ALA A 223 -14.01 -6.77 -6.41
CA ALA A 223 -14.16 -7.80 -7.43
C ALA A 223 -14.37 -7.27 -8.87
N GLY A 224 -14.39 -5.95 -9.08
CA GLY A 224 -14.80 -5.34 -10.35
C GLY A 224 -13.87 -5.53 -11.55
N GLN A 225 -12.64 -6.01 -11.35
CA GLN A 225 -11.66 -6.29 -12.42
C GLN A 225 -10.89 -7.61 -12.24
N THR A 226 -11.19 -8.39 -11.21
CA THR A 226 -10.35 -9.52 -10.81
C THR A 226 -10.44 -10.74 -11.74
N ALA A 227 -11.38 -10.78 -12.68
CA ALA A 227 -11.62 -11.96 -13.52
C ALA A 227 -11.02 -11.90 -14.92
N THR A 228 -10.17 -10.94 -15.24
CA THR A 228 -9.49 -10.88 -16.55
C THR A 228 -7.97 -10.89 -16.48
N CYS A 229 -7.40 -10.73 -15.28
CA CYS A 229 -5.96 -10.67 -15.06
C CYS A 229 -5.46 -11.94 -14.40
N SER A 230 -4.25 -12.37 -14.76
CA SER A 230 -3.57 -13.44 -14.03
C SER A 230 -3.37 -13.03 -12.56
N PRO A 231 -3.75 -13.87 -11.58
CA PRO A 231 -3.59 -13.53 -10.17
C PRO A 231 -2.11 -13.54 -9.81
N MET A 232 -1.61 -12.39 -9.37
CA MET A 232 -0.24 -12.25 -8.87
C MET A 232 -0.13 -12.85 -7.46
N GLN A 233 0.99 -13.52 -7.17
CA GLN A 233 1.22 -14.02 -5.82
C GLN A 233 1.35 -12.85 -4.85
N ALA A 234 0.78 -12.98 -3.65
CA ALA A 234 0.83 -11.92 -2.64
C ALA A 234 2.27 -11.48 -2.31
N ALA A 235 3.22 -12.41 -2.31
CA ALA A 235 4.64 -12.13 -2.08
C ALA A 235 5.25 -11.26 -3.20
N GLU A 236 4.92 -11.56 -4.46
CA GLU A 236 5.38 -10.83 -5.63
C GLU A 236 4.77 -9.42 -5.67
N LEU A 237 3.46 -9.31 -5.47
CA LEU A 237 2.77 -8.03 -5.36
C LEU A 237 3.35 -7.18 -4.22
N SER A 238 3.65 -7.80 -3.08
CA SER A 238 4.25 -7.10 -1.94
C SER A 238 5.64 -6.54 -2.26
N LEU A 239 6.44 -7.24 -3.08
CA LEU A 239 7.74 -6.76 -3.52
C LEU A 239 7.60 -5.58 -4.49
N LEU A 240 6.69 -5.67 -5.48
CA LEU A 240 6.43 -4.57 -6.41
C LEU A 240 5.92 -3.33 -5.68
N LEU A 241 4.93 -3.47 -4.80
CA LEU A 241 4.43 -2.37 -3.98
C LEU A 241 5.54 -1.75 -3.13
N ARG A 242 6.39 -2.58 -2.53
CA ARG A 242 7.53 -2.10 -1.76
C ARG A 242 8.49 -1.28 -2.62
N GLU A 243 8.86 -1.76 -3.81
CA GLU A 243 9.74 -1.02 -4.70
C GLU A 243 9.16 0.32 -5.13
N MET A 244 7.86 0.36 -5.48
CA MET A 244 7.17 1.61 -5.81
C MET A 244 7.17 2.59 -4.64
N ILE A 245 6.85 2.13 -3.42
CA ILE A 245 6.86 2.96 -2.21
C ILE A 245 8.26 3.51 -1.93
N LEU A 246 9.30 2.68 -2.06
CA LEU A 246 10.68 3.11 -1.81
C LEU A 246 11.16 4.14 -2.84
N LYS A 247 10.76 4.03 -4.12
CA LYS A 247 11.02 5.05 -5.14
C LYS A 247 10.36 6.38 -4.76
N LEU A 248 9.06 6.37 -4.43
CA LEU A 248 8.34 7.56 -3.98
C LEU A 248 8.99 8.21 -2.75
N PHE A 249 9.40 7.43 -1.77
CA PHE A 249 10.12 7.95 -0.59
C PHE A 249 11.49 8.52 -0.97
N SER A 250 12.21 7.92 -1.91
CA SER A 250 13.50 8.48 -2.33
C SER A 250 13.38 9.86 -2.99
N GLU A 251 12.25 10.13 -3.66
CA GLU A 251 12.00 11.38 -4.38
C GLU A 251 11.39 12.46 -3.48
N HIS A 252 10.49 12.08 -2.57
CA HIS A 252 9.66 13.03 -1.82
C HIS A 252 10.01 13.16 -0.33
N LEU A 253 10.80 12.26 0.24
CA LEU A 253 11.13 12.32 1.66
C LEU A 253 12.09 13.47 1.96
N SER A 254 11.79 14.22 3.02
CA SER A 254 12.63 15.30 3.51
C SER A 254 14.06 14.81 3.84
N ALA A 255 15.02 15.71 3.81
CA ALA A 255 16.43 15.39 4.08
C ALA A 255 16.67 14.78 5.47
N ASP A 256 15.79 15.04 6.45
CA ASP A 256 15.83 14.44 7.78
C ASP A 256 15.05 13.13 7.89
N GLY A 257 14.40 12.68 6.81
CA GLY A 257 13.68 11.42 6.72
C GLY A 257 12.30 11.44 7.37
N LYS A 258 11.76 12.58 7.79
CA LYS A 258 10.57 12.62 8.66
C LYS A 258 9.26 12.85 7.93
N VAL A 259 9.25 13.63 6.85
CA VAL A 259 8.02 14.04 6.16
C VAL A 259 8.16 13.85 4.66
N ALA A 260 7.10 13.37 4.01
CA ALA A 260 7.07 13.20 2.55
C ALA A 260 6.39 14.38 1.83
N LEU A 261 5.62 15.19 2.55
CA LEU A 261 4.96 16.39 2.03
C LEU A 261 5.40 17.61 2.86
N PRO A 262 5.57 18.78 2.22
CA PRO A 262 5.92 20.01 2.93
C PRO A 262 4.80 20.48 3.86
N ASP A 263 3.55 20.27 3.45
CA ASP A 263 2.33 20.60 4.19
C ASP A 263 1.51 19.34 4.44
N ALA A 264 0.80 19.30 5.57
CA ALA A 264 -0.11 18.19 5.87
C ALA A 264 -1.32 18.24 4.92
N GLU A 265 -1.70 17.08 4.37
CA GLU A 265 -2.92 16.90 3.59
C GLU A 265 -3.98 16.20 4.46
N PRO A 266 -4.94 16.94 5.07
CA PRO A 266 -5.86 16.36 6.03
C PRO A 266 -6.84 15.37 5.40
N LEU A 267 -7.07 15.46 4.09
CA LEU A 267 -8.00 14.58 3.40
C LEU A 267 -7.55 13.11 3.38
N ILE A 268 -6.25 12.84 3.55
CA ILE A 268 -5.73 11.47 3.59
C ILE A 268 -6.36 10.63 4.71
N HIS A 269 -6.78 11.27 5.81
CA HIS A 269 -7.40 10.61 6.95
C HIS A 269 -8.77 10.00 6.63
N PHE A 270 -9.39 10.37 5.50
CA PHE A 270 -10.64 9.80 5.02
C PHE A 270 -10.45 8.68 3.98
N ALA A 271 -9.21 8.48 3.52
CA ALA A 271 -8.84 7.33 2.69
C ALA A 271 -8.29 6.15 3.52
N LEU A 272 -7.64 6.44 4.65
CA LEU A 272 -7.07 5.42 5.51
C LEU A 272 -8.17 4.78 6.38
N ASN A 273 -8.57 3.55 6.02
CA ASN A 273 -9.59 2.79 6.74
C ASN A 273 -9.01 1.49 7.33
N CYS A 274 -9.33 1.27 8.60
CA CYS A 274 -8.91 0.17 9.46
C CYS A 274 -9.90 -1.02 9.55
N GLY A 275 -11.06 -0.92 8.91
CA GLY A 275 -12.21 -1.82 8.98
C GLY A 275 -13.17 -1.59 10.16
N ALA A 276 -12.90 -0.61 11.02
CA ALA A 276 -13.75 -0.33 12.19
C ALA A 276 -15.02 0.47 11.81
N LYS A 277 -16.07 0.35 12.62
CA LYS A 277 -17.31 1.12 12.42
C LYS A 277 -17.10 2.64 12.50
N GLY A 278 -16.17 3.10 13.34
CA GLY A 278 -15.78 4.50 13.43
C GLY A 278 -14.84 5.00 12.30
N CYS A 279 -14.41 4.11 11.40
CA CYS A 279 -13.51 4.47 10.29
C CYS A 279 -14.31 5.12 9.13
N PRO A 280 -13.72 6.08 8.38
CA PRO A 280 -14.37 6.71 7.21
C PRO A 280 -14.74 5.69 6.13
N PRO A 281 -15.78 5.89 5.30
CA PRO A 281 -16.24 4.86 4.37
C PRO A 281 -15.14 4.39 3.40
N ILE A 282 -15.03 3.08 3.17
CA ILE A 282 -14.09 2.52 2.18
C ILE A 282 -14.52 2.98 0.78
N LYS A 283 -13.59 3.58 0.05
CA LYS A 283 -13.76 4.02 -1.33
C LYS A 283 -12.56 3.59 -2.16
N THR A 284 -12.79 3.40 -3.46
CA THR A 284 -11.73 3.23 -4.45
C THR A 284 -11.30 4.59 -4.97
N TYR A 285 -10.00 4.74 -5.23
CA TYR A 285 -9.42 5.99 -5.68
C TYR A 285 -8.71 5.82 -7.03
N THR A 286 -8.76 6.84 -7.88
CA THR A 286 -8.07 6.89 -9.17
C THR A 286 -7.09 8.05 -9.18
N PRO A 287 -5.92 7.93 -9.83
CA PRO A 287 -4.95 9.03 -9.91
C PRO A 287 -5.55 10.33 -10.49
N GLN A 288 -6.46 10.21 -11.45
CA GLN A 288 -7.06 11.34 -12.16
C GLN A 288 -8.06 12.13 -11.31
N ASP A 289 -8.75 11.45 -10.38
CA ASP A 289 -9.87 12.04 -9.62
C ASP A 289 -9.62 12.06 -8.10
N ILE A 290 -8.39 11.78 -7.67
CA ILE A 290 -8.02 11.58 -6.26
C ILE A 290 -8.52 12.72 -5.36
N ASP A 291 -8.32 13.96 -5.77
CA ASP A 291 -8.72 15.15 -4.99
C ASP A 291 -10.23 15.22 -4.80
N SER A 292 -11.00 14.97 -5.87
CA SER A 292 -12.46 14.99 -5.80
C SER A 292 -12.97 13.83 -4.95
N GLN A 293 -12.41 12.64 -5.12
CA GLN A 293 -12.82 11.43 -4.41
C GLN A 293 -12.52 11.55 -2.90
N LEU A 294 -11.37 12.10 -2.54
CA LEU A 294 -11.01 12.38 -1.15
C LEU A 294 -11.96 13.40 -0.51
N ARG A 295 -12.32 14.48 -1.22
CA ARG A 295 -13.33 15.45 -0.74
C ARG A 295 -14.69 14.80 -0.55
N THR A 296 -15.13 13.97 -1.51
CA THR A 296 -16.40 13.23 -1.40
C THR A 296 -16.38 12.26 -0.21
N ALA A 297 -15.25 11.61 0.06
CA ALA A 297 -15.11 10.73 1.23
C ALA A 297 -15.18 11.51 2.55
N ALA A 298 -14.52 12.67 2.63
CA ALA A 298 -14.56 13.56 3.78
C ALA A 298 -15.98 14.10 4.03
N GLU A 299 -16.64 14.59 2.98
CA GLU A 299 -18.04 15.07 3.03
C GLU A 299 -18.98 13.98 3.53
N ALA A 300 -18.94 12.79 2.91
CA ALA A 300 -19.78 11.67 3.31
C ALA A 300 -19.55 11.23 4.77
N PHE A 301 -18.30 11.31 5.23
CA PHE A 301 -17.97 11.04 6.62
C PHE A 301 -18.55 12.10 7.56
N LEU A 302 -18.35 13.39 7.27
CA LEU A 302 -18.85 14.50 8.08
C LEU A 302 -20.39 14.58 8.15
N GLU A 303 -21.09 14.11 7.12
CA GLU A 303 -22.55 14.02 7.16
C GLU A 303 -23.05 12.88 8.05
N ASN A 304 -22.22 11.90 8.41
CA ASN A 304 -22.58 10.83 9.34
C ASN A 304 -22.59 11.31 10.81
N ASP A 305 -23.62 10.94 11.56
CA ASP A 305 -23.74 11.25 12.99
C ASP A 305 -22.71 10.49 13.86
N ASP A 306 -22.15 9.39 13.36
CA ASP A 306 -21.03 8.70 14.03
C ASP A 306 -19.73 9.53 13.98
N ALA A 307 -19.66 10.54 13.11
CA ALA A 307 -18.47 11.36 12.87
C ALA A 307 -18.61 12.82 13.27
N CYS A 308 -19.79 13.42 13.10
CA CYS A 308 -20.03 14.83 13.43
C CYS A 308 -21.47 15.04 13.89
N VAL A 309 -21.62 15.49 15.14
CA VAL A 309 -22.90 15.88 15.74
C VAL A 309 -22.82 17.33 16.20
N VAL A 310 -23.78 18.14 15.76
CA VAL A 310 -23.86 19.57 16.08
C VAL A 310 -25.00 19.81 17.07
N ASP A 311 -24.70 20.22 18.30
CA ASP A 311 -25.68 20.62 19.31
C ASP A 311 -25.78 22.16 19.34
N SER A 312 -26.71 22.70 18.55
CA SER A 312 -26.95 24.14 18.45
C SER A 312 -27.44 24.77 19.76
N VAL A 313 -28.06 23.98 20.66
CA VAL A 313 -28.61 24.47 21.93
C VAL A 313 -27.48 24.68 22.93
N LYS A 314 -26.56 23.72 23.04
CA LYS A 314 -25.41 23.79 23.94
C LYS A 314 -24.21 24.52 23.33
N LYS A 315 -24.26 24.85 22.04
CA LYS A 315 -23.14 25.39 21.26
C LYS A 315 -21.90 24.47 21.33
N GLU A 316 -22.16 23.18 21.19
CA GLU A 316 -21.16 22.12 21.26
C GLU A 316 -21.14 21.31 19.95
N VAL A 317 -19.95 20.95 19.49
CA VAL A 317 -19.75 20.07 18.34
C VAL A 317 -19.00 18.83 18.83
N HIS A 318 -19.58 17.67 18.56
CA HIS A 318 -18.97 16.38 18.82
C HIS A 318 -18.39 15.82 17.52
N LEU A 319 -17.07 15.68 17.46
CA LEU A 319 -16.35 15.20 16.28
C LEU A 319 -15.75 13.80 16.51
N SER A 320 -15.49 13.08 15.43
CA SER A 320 -14.75 11.82 15.47
C SER A 320 -13.38 11.98 16.13
N GLN A 321 -12.89 10.92 16.76
CA GLN A 321 -11.56 10.89 17.40
C GLN A 321 -10.40 11.08 16.42
N ILE A 322 -10.63 10.88 15.12
CA ILE A 322 -9.66 11.20 14.07
C ILE A 322 -9.20 12.66 14.17
N PHE A 323 -10.13 13.58 14.37
CA PHE A 323 -9.83 15.02 14.53
C PHE A 323 -9.07 15.33 15.82
N LYS A 324 -9.16 14.45 16.83
CA LYS A 324 -8.37 14.56 18.07
C LYS A 324 -6.95 14.04 17.88
N TRP A 325 -6.81 12.85 17.29
CA TRP A 325 -5.52 12.19 17.11
C TRP A 325 -4.62 12.96 16.16
N TYR A 326 -5.19 13.50 15.08
CA TYR A 326 -4.47 14.20 14.02
C TYR A 326 -4.77 15.70 14.01
N LYS A 327 -5.08 16.29 15.17
CA LYS A 327 -5.50 17.69 15.30
C LYS A 327 -4.54 18.67 14.61
N THR A 328 -3.24 18.40 14.67
CA THR A 328 -2.19 19.20 14.03
C THR A 328 -2.42 19.34 12.52
N ASP A 329 -2.84 18.26 11.86
CA ASP A 329 -3.07 18.23 10.42
C ASP A 329 -4.27 19.12 10.04
N PHE A 330 -5.28 19.17 10.91
CA PHE A 330 -6.45 20.06 10.77
C PHE A 330 -6.21 21.50 11.28
N GLY A 331 -4.96 21.94 11.34
CA GLY A 331 -4.57 23.31 11.72
C GLY A 331 -4.26 23.53 13.20
N GLY A 332 -4.41 22.51 14.05
CA GLY A 332 -3.91 22.48 15.44
C GLY A 332 -4.77 23.19 16.49
N THR A 333 -5.73 24.05 16.10
CA THR A 333 -6.65 24.73 17.02
C THR A 333 -8.10 24.38 16.71
N ASP A 334 -8.99 24.55 17.69
CA ASP A 334 -10.42 24.25 17.51
C ASP A 334 -11.06 25.18 16.46
N GLU A 335 -10.63 26.43 16.38
CA GLU A 335 -11.14 27.39 15.40
C GLU A 335 -10.77 26.99 13.98
N LYS A 336 -9.52 26.57 13.75
CA LYS A 336 -9.05 26.11 12.44
C LYS A 336 -9.70 24.78 12.05
N LEU A 337 -9.83 23.86 13.02
CA LEU A 337 -10.52 22.59 12.81
C LEU A 337 -11.98 22.81 12.40
N LEU A 338 -12.71 23.66 13.11
CA LEU A 338 -14.12 23.96 12.80
C LEU A 338 -14.27 24.66 11.45
N GLY A 339 -13.34 25.55 11.09
CA GLY A 339 -13.27 26.14 9.75
C GLY A 339 -13.08 25.07 8.67
N TRP A 340 -12.11 24.18 8.86
CA TRP A 340 -11.83 23.09 7.94
C TRP A 340 -13.05 22.16 7.78
N VAL A 341 -13.72 21.78 8.88
CA VAL A 341 -14.93 20.97 8.85
C VAL A 341 -16.03 21.66 8.05
N LEU A 342 -16.28 22.95 8.30
CA LEU A 342 -17.29 23.73 7.56
C LEU A 342 -17.04 23.74 6.05
N ASP A 343 -15.77 23.89 5.64
CA ASP A 343 -15.38 23.95 4.24
C ASP A 343 -15.55 22.60 3.51
N HIS A 344 -15.53 21.49 4.25
CA HIS A 344 -15.62 20.13 3.70
C HIS A 344 -16.96 19.43 3.97
N MET A 345 -17.90 20.10 4.62
CA MET A 345 -19.28 19.63 4.73
C MET A 345 -20.07 19.94 3.45
N GLY A 346 -20.96 19.00 3.10
CA GLY A 346 -21.95 19.18 2.06
C GLY A 346 -22.95 20.27 2.44
N ASP A 347 -23.72 20.75 1.47
CA ASP A 347 -24.75 21.76 1.72
C ASP A 347 -25.95 21.12 2.45
N SER A 348 -25.81 20.99 3.77
CA SER A 348 -26.74 20.31 4.67
C SER A 348 -27.28 21.22 5.78
N PRO A 349 -28.42 20.86 6.40
CA PRO A 349 -28.89 21.53 7.63
C PRO A 349 -27.85 21.48 8.76
N LYS A 350 -27.02 20.44 8.78
CA LYS A 350 -25.92 20.26 9.74
C LYS A 350 -24.85 21.34 9.55
N LYS A 351 -24.42 21.60 8.31
CA LYS A 351 -23.49 22.68 7.97
C LYS A 351 -24.04 24.06 8.36
N THR A 352 -25.32 24.31 8.06
CA THR A 352 -25.99 25.57 8.43
C THR A 352 -25.99 25.77 9.94
N SER A 353 -26.29 24.71 10.69
CA SER A 353 -26.28 24.73 12.16
C SER A 353 -24.88 25.00 12.72
N LEU A 354 -23.86 24.33 12.17
CA LEU A 354 -22.47 24.52 12.54
C LEU A 354 -22.01 25.95 12.26
N GLN A 355 -22.34 26.48 11.08
CA GLN A 355 -22.00 27.85 10.69
C GLN A 355 -22.64 28.87 11.63
N GLY A 356 -23.89 28.63 12.04
CA GLY A 356 -24.60 29.44 13.01
C GLY A 356 -23.90 29.49 14.38
N ILE A 357 -23.48 28.35 14.93
CA ILE A 357 -22.81 28.32 16.25
C ILE A 357 -21.39 28.89 16.18
N VAL A 358 -20.64 28.62 15.10
CA VAL A 358 -19.28 29.14 14.92
C VAL A 358 -19.31 30.67 14.78
N SER A 359 -20.27 31.21 14.02
CA SER A 359 -20.45 32.66 13.88
C SER A 359 -20.92 33.33 15.18
N ALA A 360 -21.61 32.60 16.06
CA ALA A 360 -22.09 33.10 17.35
C ALA A 360 -21.02 33.14 18.46
N GLY A 361 -19.77 32.75 18.16
CA GLY A 361 -18.63 32.83 19.07
C GLY A 361 -18.25 31.48 19.72
N LYS A 362 -17.64 31.52 20.93
CA LYS A 362 -17.04 30.37 21.63
C LYS A 362 -17.86 29.08 21.49
N THR A 363 -17.37 28.20 20.61
CA THR A 363 -17.94 26.87 20.38
C THR A 363 -17.09 25.86 21.11
N LYS A 364 -17.74 24.96 21.86
CA LYS A 364 -17.04 23.88 22.55
C LYS A 364 -16.86 22.71 21.58
N VAL A 365 -15.63 22.26 21.38
CA VAL A 365 -15.34 21.02 20.64
C VAL A 365 -15.15 19.88 21.64
N SER A 366 -15.84 18.77 21.40
CA SER A 366 -15.61 17.51 22.11
C SER A 366 -15.60 16.35 21.13
N PHE A 367 -15.24 15.16 21.60
CA PHE A 367 -14.97 14.02 20.73
C PHE A 367 -15.85 12.83 21.08
N LEU A 368 -16.43 12.21 20.05
CA LEU A 368 -17.25 11.01 20.15
C LEU A 368 -16.39 9.80 20.55
N PRO A 369 -16.92 8.80 21.27
CA PRO A 369 -16.21 7.54 21.47
C PRO A 369 -15.96 6.86 20.12
N TYR A 370 -14.77 6.27 19.95
CA TYR A 370 -14.42 5.57 18.71
C TYR A 370 -14.85 4.10 18.79
N ASP A 371 -15.72 3.67 17.88
CA ASP A 371 -16.18 2.29 17.81
C ASP A 371 -15.18 1.43 17.01
N TRP A 372 -14.41 0.63 17.73
CA TRP A 372 -13.42 -0.32 17.19
C TRP A 372 -14.03 -1.65 16.72
N SER A 373 -15.34 -1.84 16.86
CA SER A 373 -15.98 -3.05 16.35
C SER A 373 -15.85 -3.14 14.83
N SER A 374 -15.70 -4.38 14.34
CA SER A 374 -15.62 -4.66 12.91
C SER A 374 -16.91 -4.22 12.22
N ASN A 375 -16.78 -3.57 11.07
CA ASN A 375 -17.91 -3.18 10.23
C ASN A 375 -18.54 -4.37 9.45
N SER A 376 -18.50 -5.58 10.03
CA SER A 376 -18.86 -6.85 9.39
C SER A 376 -20.37 -7.12 9.29
N THR A 377 -21.21 -6.11 9.44
CA THR A 377 -22.65 -6.23 9.17
C THR A 377 -22.96 -5.73 7.77
N HIS A 378 -22.80 -6.63 6.79
CA HIS A 378 -23.56 -6.58 5.54
C HIS A 378 -23.78 -7.98 4.96
#